data_AF-A0A024AK33-F1
#
_entry.id   AF-A0A024AK33-F1
#
_cell.length_a   1.000
_cell.length_b   1.000
_cell.length_c   1.000
_cell.angle_alpha   90.00
_cell.angle_beta   90.00
_cell.angle_gamma   90.00
#
_symmetry.space_group_name_H-M   'P 1'
#
loop_
_entity.id
_entity.type
_entity.pdbx_description
1 polymer ?
#
loop_
_entity_poly.entity_id
_entity_poly.type
_entity_poly.pdbx_seq_one_letter_code
_entity_poly.pdbx_strand_id
1 'polypeptide(L)' 'PPEKRQRVPSAYNRFIKEEIQRTKASNPDISHREAFSTAAKN' A
#
# COMPACT_ATOMS: atom_id res chain seq x y z
N PRO A 1 -9.20 24.02 14.38
CA PRO A 1 -8.63 23.23 13.25
C PRO A 1 -9.38 21.91 13.08
N PRO A 2 -9.87 21.55 11.87
CA PRO A 2 -10.61 20.31 11.69
C PRO A 2 -9.67 19.12 11.95
N GLU A 3 -9.91 18.42 13.04
CA GLU A 3 -9.19 17.21 13.41
C GLU A 3 -9.41 16.18 12.30
N LYS A 4 -8.32 15.76 11.65
CA LYS A 4 -8.33 14.70 10.64
C LYS A 4 -8.86 13.44 11.33
N ARG A 5 -10.15 13.14 11.17
CA ARG A 5 -10.79 11.92 11.66
C ARG A 5 -9.96 10.73 11.15
N GLN A 6 -9.31 10.00 12.06
CA GLN A 6 -8.60 8.77 11.72
C GLN A 6 -9.64 7.77 11.23
N ARG A 7 -9.79 7.66 9.90
CA ARG A 7 -10.70 6.69 9.30
C ARG A 7 -10.05 5.31 9.43
N VAL A 8 -10.84 4.35 9.90
CA VAL A 8 -10.44 2.95 9.91
C VAL A 8 -10.10 2.54 8.48
N PRO A 9 -8.93 1.95 8.19
CA PRO A 9 -8.57 1.56 6.83
C PRO A 9 -9.54 0.49 6.34
N SER A 10 -10.04 0.64 5.10
CA SER A 10 -10.84 -0.39 4.44
C SER A 10 -10.03 -1.68 4.27
N ALA A 11 -10.70 -2.80 4.03
CA ALA A 11 -10.04 -4.08 3.74
C ALA A 11 -9.07 -3.95 2.54
N TYR A 12 -9.48 -3.22 1.50
CA TYR A 12 -8.64 -2.90 0.35
C TYR A 12 -7.35 -2.16 0.75
N ASN A 13 -7.44 -1.13 1.61
CA ASN A 13 -6.26 -0.37 2.02
C ASN A 13 -5.28 -1.23 2.84
N ARG A 14 -5.77 -2.21 3.60
CA ARG A 14 -4.93 -3.15 4.33
C ARG A 14 -4.23 -4.11 3.37
N PHE A 15 -5.00 -4.71 2.45
CA PHE A 15 -4.49 -5.59 1.39
C PHE A 15 -3.39 -4.91 0.57
N ILE A 16 -3.65 -3.71 0.03
CA ILE A 16 -2.67 -2.98 -0.78
C ILE A 16 -1.40 -2.67 0.02
N LYS A 17 -1.52 -2.32 1.31
CA LYS A 17 -0.34 -2.06 2.15
C LYS A 17 0.52 -3.31 2.31
N GLU A 18 -0.09 -4.45 2.56
CA GLU A 18 0.60 -5.74 2.72
C GLU A 18 1.26 -6.20 1.42
N GLU A 19 0.55 -6.10 0.29
CA GLU A 19 1.09 -6.49 -1.02
C GLU A 19 2.24 -5.57 -1.49
N ILE A 20 2.16 -4.25 -1.22
CA ILE A 20 3.28 -3.34 -1.48
C ILE A 20 4.48 -3.69 -0.62
N GLN A 21 4.27 -4.02 0.66
CA GLN A 21 5.35 -4.42 1.56
C GLN A 21 6.01 -5.72 1.08
N ARG A 22 5.23 -6.72 0.67
CA ARG A 22 5.76 -7.95 0.07
C ARG A 22 6.58 -7.66 -1.18
N THR A 23 6.06 -6.82 -2.08
CA THR A 23 6.74 -6.48 -3.34
C THR A 23 8.07 -5.78 -3.09
N LYS A 24 8.12 -4.83 -2.15
CA LYS A 24 9.36 -4.14 -1.75
C LYS A 24 10.31 -5.06 -0.99
N ALA A 25 9.82 -6.03 -0.23
CA ALA A 25 10.67 -7.01 0.43
C ALA A 25 11.35 -7.95 -0.57
N SER A 26 10.66 -8.35 -1.63
CA SER A 26 11.24 -9.15 -2.72
C SER A 26 12.18 -8.35 -3.61
N ASN A 27 11.85 -7.08 -3.90
CA ASN A 27 12.63 -6.19 -4.76
C ASN A 27 12.82 -4.83 -4.06
N PRO A 28 13.84 -4.65 -3.21
CA PRO A 28 14.02 -3.42 -2.44
C PRO A 28 14.27 -2.17 -3.30
N ASP A 29 14.79 -2.32 -4.51
CA ASP A 29 15.08 -1.21 -5.43
C ASP A 29 13.85 -0.72 -6.22
N ILE A 30 12.70 -1.40 -6.11
CA ILE A 30 11.49 -1.03 -6.86
C ILE A 30 10.93 0.32 -6.38
N SER A 31 10.54 1.18 -7.32
CA SER A 31 9.90 2.44 -6.98
C SER A 31 8.54 2.19 -6.29
N HIS A 32 8.13 3.10 -5.39
CA HIS A 32 6.82 2.97 -4.73
C HIS A 32 5.66 2.92 -5.74
N ARG A 33 5.79 3.67 -6.84
CA ARG A 33 4.78 3.70 -7.92
C ARG A 33 4.64 2.33 -8.57
N GLU A 34 5.73 1.68 -8.94
CA GLU A 34 5.70 0.34 -9.52
C GLU A 34 5.20 -0.70 -8.52
N ALA A 35 5.66 -0.64 -7.27
CA ALA A 35 5.15 -1.54 -6.22
C ALA A 35 3.64 -1.40 -6.02
N PHE A 36 3.12 -0.16 -6.02
CA PHE A 36 1.68 0.10 -5.92
C PHE A 36 0.92 -0.43 -7.14
N SER A 37 1.42 -0.14 -8.35
CA SER A 37 0.81 -0.64 -9.59
C SER A 37 0.82 -2.16 -9.68
N THR A 38 1.83 -2.84 -9.15
CA THR A 38 1.87 -4.31 -9.10
C THR A 38 0.90 -4.85 -8.05
N ALA A 39 0.91 -4.28 -6.83
CA ALA A 39 0.00 -4.69 -5.76
C ALA A 39 -1.49 -4.49 -6.10
N ALA A 40 -1.82 -3.45 -6.87
CA ALA A 40 -3.19 -3.16 -7.28
C ALA A 40 -3.69 -4.02 -8.46
N LYS A 41 -2.83 -4.82 -9.10
CA LYS A 41 -3.17 -5.73 -10.19
C LYS A 41 -3.44 -7.16 -9.72
N ASN A 42 -3.20 -7.47 -8.45
CA ASN A 42 -3.61 -8.72 -7.80
C ASN A 42 -5.09 -8.65 -7.42
#